data_AF-A0A2V8PW17-F1
#
_entry.id   AF-A0A2V8PW17-F1
#
_cell.length_a   1.000
_cell.length_b   1.000
_cell.length_c   1.000
_cell.angle_alpha   90.00
_cell.angle_beta   90.00
_cell.angle_gamma   90.00
#
_symmetry.space_group_name_H-M   'P 1'
#
loop_
_entity.id
_entity.type
_entity.pdbx_description
1 polymer ?
#
loop_
_entity_poly.entity_id
_entity_poly.type
_entity_poly.pdbx_seq_one_letter_code
_entity_poly.pdbx_strand_id
1 'polypeptide(L)' 'NGKGDELLYERHLIVTDGLLFAELKIRSLIDTRARAANDSPDFSQLIRVALPFLPQPGVAQ' A
#
# COMPACT_ATOMS: atom_id res chain seq x y z
N ASN A 1 -0.28 7.96 0.22
CA ASN A 1 -1.28 7.03 0.78
C ASN A 1 -1.93 7.65 1.99
N GLY A 2 -3.04 8.35 1.78
CA GLY A 2 -3.68 9.14 2.81
C GLY A 2 -5.19 9.05 2.65
N LYS A 3 -5.90 8.81 3.75
CA LYS A 3 -7.36 8.64 3.87
C LYS A 3 -7.97 7.41 3.20
N GLY A 4 -7.68 7.13 1.93
CA GLY A 4 -8.21 5.93 1.26
C GLY A 4 -7.73 4.64 1.92
N ASP A 5 -6.43 4.50 2.14
CA ASP A 5 -5.83 3.32 2.77
C ASP A 5 -6.20 3.22 4.27
N GLU A 6 -6.39 4.36 4.92
CA GLU A 6 -6.82 4.45 6.32
C GLU A 6 -8.27 3.94 6.47
N LEU A 7 -9.17 4.36 5.59
CA LEU A 7 -10.56 3.89 5.56
C LEU A 7 -10.65 2.39 5.26
N LEU A 8 -9.81 1.88 4.36
CA LEU A 8 -9.76 0.44 4.06
C LEU A 8 -9.22 -0.37 5.25
N TYR A 9 -8.22 0.16 5.97
CA TYR A 9 -7.73 -0.44 7.21
C TYR A 9 -8.82 -0.49 8.29
N GLU A 10 -9.54 0.61 8.53
CA GLU A 10 -10.64 0.69 9.50
C GLU A 10 -11.79 -0.27 9.16
N ARG A 11 -12.02 -0.50 7.87
CA ARG A 11 -13.05 -1.44 7.37
C ARG A 11 -12.57 -2.89 7.31
N HIS A 12 -11.34 -3.19 7.74
CA HIS A 12 -10.72 -4.52 7.64
C HIS A 12 -10.68 -5.07 6.20
N LEU A 13 -10.53 -4.20 5.20
CA LEU A 13 -10.50 -4.53 3.78
C LEU A 13 -9.09 -4.71 3.20
N ILE A 14 -8.06 -4.63 4.04
CA ILE A 14 -6.67 -4.92 3.70
C ILE A 14 -6.09 -5.96 4.66
N VAL A 15 -5.17 -6.81 4.18
CA VAL A 15 -4.56 -7.86 5.00
C VAL A 15 -3.49 -7.25 5.88
N THR A 16 -3.77 -7.09 7.17
CA THR A 16 -2.87 -6.37 8.08
C THR A 16 -1.86 -7.26 8.81
N ASP A 17 -2.07 -8.58 8.80
CA ASP A 17 -1.27 -9.55 9.57
C ASP A 17 -1.12 -9.15 11.07
N GLY A 18 -2.16 -8.53 11.63
CA GLY A 18 -2.20 -8.06 13.02
C GLY A 18 -1.48 -6.73 13.29
N LEU A 19 -0.95 -6.07 12.26
CA LEU A 19 -0.17 -4.84 12.41
C LEU A 19 -1.06 -3.60 12.47
N LEU A 20 -0.60 -2.57 13.19
CA LEU A 20 -1.27 -1.27 13.19
C LEU A 20 -1.06 -0.54 11.87
N PHE A 21 -2.00 0.35 11.53
CA PHE A 21 -1.91 1.16 10.31
C PHE A 21 -0.60 1.97 10.21
N ALA A 22 -0.07 2.44 11.36
CA ALA A 22 1.21 3.13 11.41
C ALA A 22 2.38 2.24 10.97
N GLU A 23 2.40 0.98 11.40
CA GLU A 23 3.42 -0.01 11.02
C GLU A 23 3.29 -0.40 9.54
N LEU A 24 2.07 -0.56 9.05
CA LEU A 24 1.80 -0.79 7.63
C LEU A 24 2.35 0.36 6.76
N LYS A 25 2.14 1.62 7.16
CA LYS A 25 2.71 2.79 6.45
C LYS A 25 4.23 2.77 6.41
N ILE A 26 4.88 2.45 7.53
CA ILE A 26 6.35 2.37 7.61
C ILE A 26 6.86 1.28 6.66
N ARG A 27 6.28 0.07 6.71
CA ARG A 27 6.68 -1.07 5.88
C ARG A 27 6.42 -0.85 4.38
N SER A 28 5.46 0.00 4.04
CA SER A 28 5.10 0.29 2.66
C SER A 28 6.16 1.10 1.92
N LEU A 29 7.01 1.86 2.63
CA LEU A 29 8.01 2.76 2.03
C LEU A 29 7.40 3.72 0.97
N ILE A 30 6.15 4.16 1.18
CA ILE A 30 5.39 4.96 0.21
C ILE A 30 6.16 6.21 -0.20
N ASP A 31 6.78 6.92 0.75
CA ASP A 31 7.49 8.16 0.43
C ASP A 31 8.69 7.91 -0.49
N THR A 32 9.40 6.81 -0.28
CA THR A 32 10.52 6.41 -1.14
C THR A 32 10.03 6.01 -2.53
N ARG A 33 8.94 5.23 -2.60
CA ARG A 33 8.33 4.84 -3.88
C ARG A 33 7.75 6.04 -4.63
N ALA A 34 7.14 6.98 -3.92
CA ALA A 34 6.60 8.21 -4.50
C ALA A 34 7.71 9.08 -5.09
N ARG A 35 8.83 9.23 -4.37
CA ARG A 35 10.01 9.91 -4.91
C ARG A 35 10.56 9.22 -6.16
N ALA A 36 10.59 7.88 -6.17
CA ALA A 36 11.06 7.12 -7.32
C ALA A 36 10.10 7.19 -8.53
N ALA A 37 8.79 7.20 -8.28
CA ALA A 37 7.76 7.28 -9.30
C ALA A 37 7.63 8.71 -9.90
N ASN A 38 7.94 9.75 -9.12
CA ASN A 38 7.94 11.16 -9.54
C ASN A 38 6.68 11.53 -10.36
N ASP A 39 6.85 12.03 -11.59
CA ASP A 39 5.75 12.41 -12.50
C ASP A 39 5.34 11.27 -13.44
N SER A 40 5.64 10.02 -13.09
CA SER A 40 5.25 8.87 -13.91
C SER A 40 3.73 8.82 -14.10
N PRO A 41 3.23 8.55 -15.32
CA PRO A 41 1.80 8.31 -15.54
C PRO A 41 1.28 7.10 -14.74
N ASP A 42 2.17 6.17 -14.37
CA ASP A 42 1.89 4.98 -13.58
C ASP A 42 2.10 5.19 -12.07
N PHE A 43 2.24 6.44 -11.60
CA PHE A 43 2.56 6.76 -10.20
C PHE A 43 1.75 5.95 -9.18
N SER A 44 0.44 5.90 -9.36
CA SER A 44 -0.45 5.18 -8.44
C SER A 44 -0.19 3.67 -8.41
N GLN A 45 0.17 3.06 -9.55
CA GLN A 45 0.56 1.65 -9.58
C GLN A 45 1.95 1.46 -8.95
N LEU A 46 2.92 2.30 -9.27
CA LEU A 46 4.30 2.18 -8.79
C LEU A 46 4.44 2.30 -7.27
N ILE A 47 3.62 3.14 -6.63
CA ILE A 47 3.64 3.26 -5.16
C ILE A 47 2.83 2.17 -4.45
N ARG A 48 1.95 1.45 -5.16
CA ARG A 48 1.05 0.44 -4.58
C ARG A 48 1.39 -1.01 -4.95
N VAL A 49 2.18 -1.22 -6.00
CA VAL A 49 2.65 -2.54 -6.40
C VAL A 49 3.52 -3.12 -5.29
N ALA A 50 3.24 -4.36 -4.87
CA ALA A 50 3.91 -5.01 -3.76
C ALA A 50 3.75 -4.31 -2.39
N LEU A 51 2.61 -3.65 -2.15
CA LEU A 51 2.20 -3.38 -0.77
C LEU A 51 1.91 -4.71 -0.07
N PRO A 52 2.43 -4.93 1.15
CA PRO A 52 2.34 -6.23 1.83
C PRO A 52 0.91 -6.63 2.23
N PHE A 53 -0.07 -5.74 2.06
CA PHE A 53 -1.46 -5.89 2.50
C PHE A 53 -2.49 -5.80 1.38
N LEU A 54 -2.05 -5.58 0.13
CA LEU A 54 -2.92 -5.74 -1.03
C LEU A 54 -2.69 -7.14 -1.60
N PRO A 55 -3.75 -7.87 -1.99
CA PRO A 55 -3.57 -9.13 -2.71
C PRO A 55 -2.74 -8.84 -3.97
N GLN A 56 -1.62 -9.54 -4.12
CA GLN A 56 -0.80 -9.41 -5.32
C GLN A 56 -1.64 -9.86 -6.52
N PRO A 57 -1.76 -9.06 -7.59
CA PRO A 57 -2.41 -9.53 -8.80
C PRO A 57 -1.56 -10.68 -9.35
N GLY A 58 -2.05 -11.92 -9.21
CA GLY A 58 -1.44 -13.12 -9.78
C GLY A 58 -0.97 -14.20 -8.81
N VAL A 59 -1.16 -14.07 -7.49
CA VAL A 59 -0.93 -15.20 -6.58
C VAL A 59 -2.28 -15.75 -6.14
N ALA A 60 -2.85 -16.62 -6.99
CA ALA A 60 -3.83 -17.58 -6.51
C ALA A 60 -3.16 -18.48 -5.47
N GLN A 61 -3.84 -18.70 -4.34
CA GLN A 61 -3.44 -19.69 -3.34
C GLN A 61 -3.46 -21.11 -3.94
#